data_AF-A0A1S1QT79-F1
#
_entry.id   AF-A0A1S1QT79-F1
#
_cell.length_a   1.000
_cell.length_b   1.000
_cell.length_c   1.000
_cell.angle_alpha   90.00
_cell.angle_beta   90.00
_cell.angle_gamma   90.00
#
_symmetry.space_group_name_H-M   'P 1'
#
loop_
_entity.id
_entity.type
_entity.pdbx_description
1 polymer ?
#
loop_
_entity_poly.entity_id
_entity_poly.type
_entity_poly.pdbx_seq_one_letter_code
_entity_poly.pdbx_strand_id
1 'polypeptide(L)'
;MDDDIRELIKAPPAYLFGWPVPLIDEIGNLSRAAYDGQIDLDEWRRRDRDLRSSMPPLASPGMVTAMHRRVTEAWREARRGSSDTADAETLLTMMGRLRYLTETAPTDAELFHELAGLTRQLREFSPHDNLNRSLGRRAELIRGWLTASPEYDLVSGLEWSVVGRHRWVSTSLGAVPTYVDEARRLALTDPANAEKVAASAAIRGHDGVAPEIAAAEIRQVMLYSSFAVLLEETWRREGYEDLGDGLAELWNRPATRRLLMTVTADGWPRGLATYDPGLPSIATSPTGRTVRAPSATPIFHATESDFSASPGTS
;
A
#
# COMPACT_ATOMS: atom_id res chain seq x y z
N MET A 1 7.90 25.93 -33.24
CA MET A 1 6.96 24.79 -33.36
C MET A 1 7.47 23.81 -34.42
N ASP A 2 7.82 22.60 -33.97
CA ASP A 2 8.38 21.52 -34.80
C ASP A 2 7.38 21.01 -35.85
N ASP A 3 7.87 20.61 -37.02
CA ASP A 3 7.01 20.16 -38.13
C ASP A 3 6.20 18.89 -37.79
N ASP A 4 6.77 17.95 -37.02
CA ASP A 4 6.05 16.77 -36.50
C ASP A 4 4.80 17.16 -35.68
N ILE A 5 4.90 18.22 -34.88
CA ILE A 5 3.79 18.68 -34.01
C ILE A 5 2.74 19.40 -34.85
N ARG A 6 3.16 20.13 -35.90
CA ARG A 6 2.22 20.76 -36.85
C ARG A 6 1.43 19.73 -37.63
N GLU A 7 2.06 18.63 -38.04
CA GLU A 7 1.36 17.53 -38.71
C GLU A 7 0.36 16.84 -37.78
N LEU A 8 0.73 16.61 -36.52
CA LEU A 8 -0.17 16.04 -35.50
C LEU A 8 -1.42 16.89 -35.25
N ILE A 9 -1.34 18.21 -35.37
CA ILE A 9 -2.49 19.12 -35.24
C ILE A 9 -3.37 19.10 -36.49
N LYS A 10 -2.75 19.10 -37.69
CA LYS A 10 -3.49 19.15 -38.96
C LYS A 10 -4.27 17.88 -39.27
N ALA A 11 -3.75 16.72 -38.87
CA ALA A 11 -4.37 15.43 -39.10
C ALA A 11 -4.25 14.55 -37.85
N PRO A 12 -5.29 14.49 -37.00
CA PRO A 12 -5.28 13.63 -35.83
C PRO A 12 -5.04 12.18 -36.25
N PRO A 13 -3.99 11.51 -35.74
CA PRO A 13 -3.66 10.18 -36.20
C PRO A 13 -4.69 9.16 -35.70
N ALA A 14 -5.01 8.16 -36.52
CA ALA A 14 -5.85 7.04 -36.09
C ALA A 14 -5.13 6.13 -35.06
N TYR A 15 -3.79 6.14 -35.09
CA TYR A 15 -2.92 5.37 -34.22
C TYR A 15 -1.80 6.23 -33.63
N LEU A 16 -1.51 6.05 -32.35
CA LEU A 16 -0.36 6.66 -31.67
C LEU A 16 0.54 5.55 -31.15
N PHE A 17 1.80 5.51 -31.60
CA PHE A 17 2.76 4.48 -31.18
C PHE A 17 2.24 3.04 -31.32
N GLY A 18 1.45 2.78 -32.38
CA GLY A 18 0.85 1.47 -32.66
C GLY A 18 -0.47 1.20 -31.92
N TRP A 19 -0.94 2.11 -31.09
CA TRP A 19 -2.19 1.98 -30.34
C TRP A 19 -3.33 2.76 -31.01
N PRO A 20 -4.54 2.19 -31.16
CA PRO A 20 -5.69 2.91 -31.69
C PRO A 20 -6.08 4.07 -30.78
N VAL A 21 -6.23 5.27 -31.34
CA VAL A 21 -6.64 6.46 -30.57
C VAL A 21 -7.97 6.28 -29.80
N PRO A 22 -9.02 5.64 -30.36
CA PRO A 22 -10.27 5.42 -29.62
C PRO A 22 -10.07 4.65 -28.30
N LEU A 23 -9.11 3.71 -28.26
CA LEU A 23 -8.81 2.94 -27.06
C LEU A 23 -8.02 3.76 -26.04
N ILE A 24 -7.09 4.60 -26.50
CA ILE A 24 -6.38 5.55 -25.63
C ILE A 24 -7.38 6.53 -24.98
N ASP A 25 -8.36 6.99 -25.76
CA ASP A 25 -9.44 7.84 -25.26
C ASP A 25 -10.33 7.10 -24.25
N GLU A 26 -10.59 5.80 -24.45
CA GLU A 26 -11.31 4.95 -23.49
C GLU A 26 -10.55 4.79 -22.17
N ILE A 27 -9.24 4.54 -22.20
CA ILE A 27 -8.37 4.54 -21.01
C ILE A 27 -8.46 5.90 -20.29
N GLY A 28 -8.42 6.99 -21.05
CA GLY A 28 -8.57 8.34 -20.51
C GLY A 28 -9.96 8.63 -19.92
N ASN A 29 -11.02 8.00 -20.44
CA ASN A 29 -12.36 8.06 -19.87
C ASN A 29 -12.44 7.28 -18.56
N LEU A 30 -11.81 6.10 -18.47
CA LEU A 30 -11.77 5.30 -17.23
C LEU A 30 -11.10 6.07 -16.09
N SER A 31 -9.95 6.68 -16.36
CA SER A 31 -9.25 7.50 -15.35
C SER A 31 -10.13 8.64 -14.85
N ARG A 32 -10.79 9.37 -15.76
CA ARG A 32 -11.72 10.45 -15.39
C ARG A 32 -12.91 9.92 -14.58
N ALA A 33 -13.56 8.86 -15.04
CA ALA A 33 -14.69 8.25 -14.34
C ALA A 33 -14.31 7.81 -12.92
N ALA A 34 -13.11 7.26 -12.72
CA ALA A 34 -12.62 6.89 -11.40
C ALA A 34 -12.42 8.13 -10.52
N TYR A 35 -11.70 9.15 -11.00
CA TYR A 35 -11.47 10.38 -10.24
C TYR A 35 -12.74 11.22 -10.00
N ASP A 36 -13.77 11.05 -10.84
CA ASP A 36 -15.11 11.63 -10.64
C ASP A 36 -15.99 10.79 -9.70
N GLY A 37 -15.50 9.64 -9.22
CA GLY A 37 -16.20 8.75 -8.29
C GLY A 37 -17.32 7.90 -8.92
N GLN A 38 -17.33 7.76 -10.26
CA GLN A 38 -18.33 6.99 -10.99
C GLN A 38 -18.06 5.48 -10.99
N ILE A 39 -16.78 5.10 -10.82
CA ILE A 39 -16.32 3.71 -10.70
C ILE A 39 -15.33 3.59 -9.54
N ASP A 40 -15.22 2.40 -8.95
CA ASP A 40 -14.23 2.14 -7.90
C ASP A 40 -12.83 1.81 -8.48
N LEU A 41 -11.83 1.76 -7.60
CA LEU A 41 -10.44 1.51 -7.98
C LEU A 41 -10.22 0.10 -8.53
N ASP A 42 -10.91 -0.91 -7.99
CA ASP A 42 -10.77 -2.29 -8.44
C ASP A 42 -11.34 -2.48 -9.85
N GLU A 43 -12.46 -1.82 -10.13
CA GLU A 43 -13.05 -1.73 -11.46
C GLU A 43 -12.14 -0.98 -12.42
N TRP A 44 -11.58 0.16 -12.04
CA TRP A 44 -10.62 0.88 -12.86
C TRP A 44 -9.41 0.01 -13.20
N ARG A 45 -8.76 -0.59 -12.20
CA ARG A 45 -7.60 -1.49 -12.38
C ARG A 45 -7.90 -2.67 -13.29
N ARG A 46 -9.08 -3.29 -13.13
CA ARG A 46 -9.52 -4.41 -13.95
C ARG A 46 -9.71 -3.99 -15.40
N ARG A 47 -10.51 -2.95 -15.66
CA ARG A 47 -10.83 -2.48 -17.01
C ARG A 47 -9.59 -1.92 -17.73
N ASP A 48 -8.73 -1.16 -17.03
CA ASP A 48 -7.46 -0.67 -17.59
C ASP A 48 -6.55 -1.84 -18.02
N ARG A 49 -6.43 -2.88 -17.17
CA ARG A 49 -5.69 -4.10 -17.52
C ARG A 49 -6.27 -4.81 -18.74
N ASP A 50 -7.59 -4.97 -18.79
CA ASP A 50 -8.27 -5.64 -19.90
C ASP A 50 -8.05 -4.90 -21.23
N LEU A 51 -8.22 -3.57 -21.24
CA LEU A 51 -7.96 -2.74 -22.41
C LEU A 51 -6.51 -2.86 -22.89
N ARG A 52 -5.54 -2.76 -21.96
CA ARG A 52 -4.11 -2.85 -22.29
C ARG A 52 -3.68 -4.24 -22.72
N SER A 53 -4.35 -5.31 -22.25
CA SER A 53 -4.03 -6.69 -22.64
C SER A 53 -4.24 -6.96 -24.14
N SER A 54 -5.13 -6.18 -24.77
CA SER A 54 -5.41 -6.28 -26.20
C SER A 54 -4.42 -5.52 -27.07
N MET A 55 -3.50 -4.76 -26.46
CA MET A 55 -2.62 -3.83 -27.16
C MET A 55 -1.20 -4.38 -27.37
N PRO A 56 -0.53 -4.00 -28.48
CA PRO A 56 0.87 -4.34 -28.66
C PRO A 56 1.73 -3.66 -27.58
N PRO A 57 2.81 -4.31 -27.11
CA PRO A 57 3.76 -3.66 -26.21
C PRO A 57 4.27 -2.35 -26.82
N LEU A 58 4.39 -1.32 -25.98
CA LEU A 58 4.99 -0.06 -26.41
C LEU A 58 6.46 -0.28 -26.72
N ALA A 59 6.81 -0.19 -28.02
CA ALA A 59 8.16 -0.48 -28.49
C ALA A 59 9.23 0.49 -27.94
N SER A 60 8.84 1.73 -27.59
CA SER A 60 9.77 2.72 -27.03
C SER A 60 9.06 3.70 -26.08
N PRO A 61 8.92 3.34 -24.80
CA PRO A 61 8.37 4.24 -23.78
C PRO A 61 9.14 5.57 -23.69
N GLY A 62 10.46 5.54 -23.89
CA GLY A 62 11.30 6.74 -23.91
C GLY A 62 10.94 7.73 -25.01
N MET A 63 10.53 7.25 -26.20
CA MET A 63 10.04 8.13 -27.27
C MET A 63 8.68 8.74 -26.93
N VAL A 64 7.79 8.00 -26.26
CA VAL A 64 6.51 8.54 -25.79
C VAL A 64 6.75 9.68 -24.80
N THR A 65 7.63 9.48 -23.81
CA THR A 65 7.99 10.51 -22.83
C THR A 65 8.62 11.74 -23.49
N ALA A 66 9.53 11.55 -24.45
CA ALA A 66 10.14 12.65 -25.19
C ALA A 66 9.11 13.44 -26.01
N MET A 67 8.18 12.74 -26.67
CA MET A 67 7.08 13.37 -27.41
C MET A 67 6.13 14.12 -26.46
N HIS A 68 5.78 13.53 -25.32
CA HIS A 68 4.96 14.17 -24.29
C HIS A 68 5.59 15.49 -23.82
N ARG A 69 6.92 15.51 -23.61
CA ARG A 69 7.65 16.74 -23.26
C ARG A 69 7.55 17.81 -24.35
N ARG A 70 7.82 17.43 -25.61
CA ARG A 70 7.73 18.34 -26.77
C ARG A 70 6.33 18.92 -26.94
N VAL A 71 5.28 18.10 -26.83
CA VAL A 71 3.88 18.53 -26.90
C VAL A 71 3.51 19.45 -25.74
N THR A 72 4.00 19.16 -24.53
CA THR A 72 3.81 20.03 -23.34
C THR A 72 4.45 21.41 -23.54
N GLU A 73 5.67 21.45 -24.09
CA GLU A 73 6.38 22.70 -24.42
C GLU A 73 5.62 23.51 -25.48
N ALA A 74 5.18 22.85 -26.56
CA ALA A 74 4.38 23.48 -27.61
C ALA A 74 3.04 24.02 -27.08
N TRP A 75 2.36 23.28 -26.20
CA TRP A 75 1.13 23.73 -25.55
C TRP A 75 1.36 24.99 -24.70
N ARG A 76 2.46 25.05 -23.94
CA ARG A 76 2.82 26.25 -23.16
C ARG A 76 3.13 27.45 -24.04
N GLU A 77 3.76 27.24 -25.19
CA GLU A 77 4.05 28.30 -26.18
C GLU A 77 2.75 28.84 -26.80
N ALA A 78 1.88 27.94 -27.27
CA ALA A 78 0.56 28.25 -27.82
C ALA A 78 -0.28 29.09 -26.82
N ARG A 79 -0.33 28.66 -25.56
CA ARG A 79 -1.08 29.36 -24.50
C ARG A 79 -0.55 30.75 -24.16
N ARG A 80 0.75 31.01 -24.34
CA ARG A 80 1.37 32.33 -24.08
C ARG A 80 1.28 33.27 -25.27
N GLY A 81 1.23 32.74 -26.50
CA GLY A 81 1.34 33.51 -27.74
C GLY A 81 0.04 34.05 -28.33
N SER A 82 -1.10 33.99 -27.62
CA SER A 82 -2.44 34.24 -28.21
C SER A 82 -2.69 33.42 -29.49
N SER A 83 -2.17 32.18 -29.57
CA SER A 83 -2.50 31.30 -30.69
C SER A 83 -3.99 30.92 -30.63
N ASP A 84 -4.50 30.44 -31.76
CA ASP A 84 -5.87 29.91 -31.87
C ASP A 84 -6.18 28.92 -30.74
N THR A 85 -7.32 29.11 -30.08
CA THR A 85 -7.73 28.27 -28.94
C THR A 85 -7.90 26.81 -29.34
N ALA A 86 -8.24 26.55 -30.60
CA ALA A 86 -8.40 25.22 -31.16
C ALA A 86 -7.09 24.41 -31.18
N ASP A 87 -5.96 25.06 -31.48
CA ASP A 87 -4.64 24.41 -31.50
C ASP A 87 -4.19 24.05 -30.07
N ALA A 88 -4.45 24.94 -29.11
CA ALA A 88 -4.13 24.71 -27.72
C ALA A 88 -4.95 23.55 -27.12
N GLU A 89 -6.23 23.42 -27.47
CA GLU A 89 -7.08 22.29 -27.07
C GLU A 89 -6.63 20.97 -27.72
N THR A 90 -6.24 21.00 -29.00
CA THR A 90 -5.72 19.82 -29.71
C THR A 90 -4.42 19.32 -29.08
N LEU A 91 -3.50 20.23 -28.74
CA LEU A 91 -2.27 19.90 -28.03
C LEU A 91 -2.54 19.37 -26.62
N LEU A 92 -3.53 19.91 -25.90
CA LEU A 92 -3.94 19.41 -24.59
C LEU A 92 -4.47 17.97 -24.68
N THR A 93 -5.30 17.69 -25.70
CA THR A 93 -5.84 16.36 -25.97
C THR A 93 -4.72 15.37 -26.31
N MET A 94 -3.77 15.78 -27.16
CA MET A 94 -2.61 14.96 -27.52
C MET A 94 -1.72 14.67 -26.30
N MET A 95 -1.47 15.67 -25.45
CA MET A 95 -0.75 15.49 -24.19
C MET A 95 -1.44 14.44 -23.30
N GLY A 96 -2.76 14.52 -23.16
CA GLY A 96 -3.54 13.51 -22.44
C GLY A 96 -3.39 12.11 -23.02
N ARG A 97 -3.50 11.96 -24.35
CA ARG A 97 -3.32 10.67 -25.04
C ARG A 97 -1.92 10.09 -24.84
N LEU A 98 -0.89 10.90 -25.01
CA LEU A 98 0.51 10.48 -24.79
C LEU A 98 0.75 10.05 -23.33
N ARG A 99 0.11 10.74 -22.37
CA ARG A 99 0.16 10.37 -20.96
C ARG A 99 -0.47 8.98 -20.71
N TYR A 100 -1.65 8.72 -21.27
CA TYR A 100 -2.37 7.45 -21.06
C TYR A 100 -1.69 6.23 -21.69
N LEU A 101 -0.81 6.45 -22.68
CA LEU A 101 0.03 5.36 -23.21
C LEU A 101 0.95 4.80 -22.13
N THR A 102 1.53 5.65 -21.27
CA THR A 102 2.52 5.23 -20.26
C THR A 102 1.95 5.06 -18.86
N GLU A 103 0.95 5.86 -18.47
CA GLU A 103 0.33 5.78 -17.14
C GLU A 103 -0.74 4.69 -17.12
N THR A 104 -0.62 3.75 -16.20
CA THR A 104 -1.62 2.72 -15.90
C THR A 104 -2.54 3.17 -14.75
N ALA A 105 -3.58 2.39 -14.45
CA ALA A 105 -4.27 2.54 -13.17
C ALA A 105 -3.25 2.45 -12.01
N PRO A 106 -3.34 3.33 -11.00
CA PRO A 106 -2.31 3.48 -9.99
C PRO A 106 -2.29 2.30 -9.01
N THR A 107 -1.10 1.94 -8.55
CA THR A 107 -0.84 1.01 -7.45
C THR A 107 -1.14 1.65 -6.10
N ASP A 108 -1.28 0.85 -5.03
CA ASP A 108 -1.51 1.37 -3.69
C ASP A 108 -0.34 2.26 -3.23
N ALA A 109 0.89 1.88 -3.57
CA ALA A 109 2.09 2.69 -3.32
C ALA A 109 2.06 4.05 -4.05
N GLU A 110 1.67 4.09 -5.32
CA GLU A 110 1.54 5.34 -6.08
C GLU A 110 0.45 6.24 -5.50
N LEU A 111 -0.71 5.67 -5.15
CA LEU A 111 -1.79 6.39 -4.47
C LEU A 111 -1.36 6.94 -3.12
N PHE A 112 -0.58 6.16 -2.37
CA PHE A 112 -0.05 6.58 -1.07
C PHE A 112 0.93 7.76 -1.23
N HIS A 113 1.84 7.69 -2.20
CA HIS A 113 2.75 8.81 -2.54
C HIS A 113 2.00 10.05 -3.02
N GLU A 114 0.98 9.87 -3.86
CA GLU A 114 0.13 10.95 -4.33
C GLU A 114 -0.60 11.61 -3.16
N LEU A 115 -1.18 10.83 -2.25
CA LEU A 115 -1.83 11.33 -1.05
C LEU A 115 -0.86 12.12 -0.16
N ALA A 116 0.37 11.64 0.04
CA ALA A 116 1.40 12.39 0.78
C ALA A 116 1.77 13.72 0.12
N GLY A 117 1.78 13.77 -1.21
CA GLY A 117 2.00 15.00 -1.97
C GLY A 117 0.85 15.99 -1.82
N LEU A 118 -0.39 15.52 -1.96
CA LEU A 118 -1.61 16.33 -1.84
C LEU A 118 -1.76 16.90 -0.43
N THR A 119 -1.56 16.08 0.61
CA THR A 119 -1.66 16.54 2.00
C THR A 119 -0.61 17.58 2.35
N ARG A 120 0.60 17.48 1.80
CA ARG A 120 1.64 18.51 1.94
C ARG A 120 1.22 19.83 1.29
N GLN A 121 0.73 19.78 0.06
CA GLN A 121 0.23 20.97 -0.64
C GLN A 121 -0.94 21.60 0.13
N LEU A 122 -1.89 20.80 0.62
CA LEU A 122 -3.02 21.29 1.40
C LEU A 122 -2.61 22.00 2.70
N ARG A 123 -1.44 21.70 3.28
CA ARG A 123 -0.88 22.42 4.44
C ARG A 123 -0.25 23.77 4.05
N GLU A 124 0.26 23.88 2.83
CA GLU A 124 0.97 25.07 2.33
C GLU A 124 0.03 26.16 1.82
N PHE A 125 -1.21 25.81 1.42
CA PHE A 125 -2.16 26.74 0.80
C PHE A 125 -3.40 27.03 1.69
N SER A 126 -4.05 28.19 1.49
CA SER A 126 -5.24 28.60 2.25
C SER A 126 -6.48 27.76 1.91
N PRO A 127 -7.28 27.29 2.90
CA PRO A 127 -8.44 26.43 2.67
C PRO A 127 -9.57 27.08 1.86
N HIS A 128 -9.55 28.40 1.66
CA HIS A 128 -10.53 29.14 0.86
C HIS A 128 -10.23 29.14 -0.65
N ASP A 129 -9.09 28.58 -1.07
CA ASP A 129 -8.75 28.48 -2.49
C ASP A 129 -9.57 27.37 -3.17
N ASN A 130 -10.14 27.68 -4.34
CA ASN A 130 -10.86 26.71 -5.17
C ASN A 130 -9.96 25.52 -5.54
N LEU A 131 -8.66 25.79 -5.71
CA LEU A 131 -7.65 24.77 -5.93
C LEU A 131 -7.56 23.81 -4.74
N ASN A 132 -7.52 24.33 -3.51
CA ASN A 132 -7.47 23.51 -2.30
C ASN A 132 -8.73 22.67 -2.09
N ARG A 133 -9.92 23.17 -2.45
CA ARG A 133 -11.13 22.35 -2.43
C ARG A 133 -11.07 21.18 -3.40
N SER A 134 -10.47 21.40 -4.58
CA SER A 134 -10.24 20.33 -5.56
C SER A 134 -9.23 19.30 -5.05
N LEU A 135 -8.09 19.76 -4.54
CA LEU A 135 -7.05 18.90 -3.96
C LEU A 135 -7.58 18.11 -2.75
N GLY A 136 -8.40 18.74 -1.90
CA GLY A 136 -9.04 18.09 -0.75
C GLY A 136 -9.98 16.97 -1.17
N ARG A 137 -10.85 17.20 -2.16
CA ARG A 137 -11.73 16.15 -2.70
C ARG A 137 -10.93 14.97 -3.27
N ARG A 138 -9.84 15.26 -3.98
CA ARG A 138 -8.95 14.23 -4.53
C ARG A 138 -8.27 13.43 -3.42
N ALA A 139 -7.78 14.10 -2.38
CA ALA A 139 -7.17 13.46 -1.22
C ALA A 139 -8.17 12.55 -0.49
N GLU A 140 -9.42 12.98 -0.30
CA GLU A 140 -10.46 12.16 0.31
C GLU A 140 -10.85 10.94 -0.54
N LEU A 141 -10.92 11.10 -1.86
CA LEU A 141 -11.17 9.98 -2.76
C LEU A 141 -10.07 8.91 -2.67
N ILE A 142 -8.80 9.35 -2.69
CA ILE A 142 -7.64 8.47 -2.58
C ILE A 142 -7.58 7.80 -1.22
N ARG A 143 -7.88 8.53 -0.14
CA ARG A 143 -8.06 7.94 1.20
C ARG A 143 -9.12 6.85 1.17
N GLY A 144 -10.27 7.13 0.55
CA GLY A 144 -11.36 6.17 0.36
C GLY A 144 -10.88 4.88 -0.31
N TRP A 145 -10.15 4.99 -1.40
CA TRP A 145 -9.58 3.83 -2.09
C TRP A 145 -8.57 3.06 -1.24
N LEU A 146 -7.69 3.76 -0.52
CA LEU A 146 -6.67 3.14 0.32
C LEU A 146 -7.22 2.58 1.64
N THR A 147 -8.47 2.87 2.03
CA THR A 147 -9.05 2.30 3.27
C THR A 147 -9.11 0.78 3.26
N ALA A 148 -9.24 0.17 2.08
CA ALA A 148 -9.24 -1.27 1.89
C ALA A 148 -7.87 -1.83 1.45
N SER A 149 -6.82 -1.00 1.44
CA SER A 149 -5.49 -1.40 0.98
C SER A 149 -4.95 -2.55 1.84
N PRO A 150 -4.47 -3.65 1.21
CA PRO A 150 -3.75 -4.68 1.92
C PRO A 150 -2.30 -4.28 2.26
N GLU A 151 -1.80 -3.19 1.70
CA GLU A 151 -0.40 -2.77 1.84
C GLU A 151 -0.22 -1.74 2.95
N TYR A 152 -1.17 -0.81 3.09
CA TYR A 152 -1.04 0.34 3.99
C TYR A 152 -2.11 0.40 5.07
N ASP A 153 -1.68 0.75 6.28
CA ASP A 153 -2.53 1.13 7.40
C ASP A 153 -2.69 2.65 7.42
N LEU A 154 -3.80 3.17 6.92
CA LEU A 154 -4.05 4.62 6.87
C LEU A 154 -4.10 5.31 8.24
N VAL A 155 -4.34 4.55 9.31
CA VAL A 155 -4.39 5.05 10.69
C VAL A 155 -3.00 5.46 11.18
N SER A 156 -1.99 4.60 11.00
CA SER A 156 -0.59 4.94 11.29
C SER A 156 0.12 5.61 10.10
N GLY A 157 -0.46 5.56 8.91
CA GLY A 157 0.21 5.90 7.66
C GLY A 157 1.37 4.96 7.33
N LEU A 158 1.53 3.81 7.99
CA LEU A 158 2.65 2.89 7.72
C LEU A 158 2.18 1.71 6.86
N GLU A 159 3.13 1.00 6.27
CA GLU A 159 2.86 -0.30 5.66
C GLU A 159 2.41 -1.31 6.74
N TRP A 160 1.46 -2.19 6.40
CA TRP A 160 1.05 -3.30 7.27
C TRP A 160 2.21 -4.23 7.62
N SER A 161 3.21 -4.36 6.74
CA SER A 161 4.43 -5.12 7.02
C SER A 161 5.25 -4.53 8.17
N VAL A 162 5.27 -3.20 8.32
CA VAL A 162 5.98 -2.48 9.38
C VAL A 162 5.23 -2.64 10.70
N VAL A 163 3.93 -2.36 10.71
CA VAL A 163 3.05 -2.57 11.87
C VAL A 163 3.06 -4.04 12.30
N GLY A 164 3.06 -4.95 11.32
CA GLY A 164 3.01 -6.39 11.50
C GLY A 164 4.17 -6.98 12.28
N ARG A 165 5.36 -6.37 12.24
CA ARG A 165 6.51 -6.81 13.05
C ARG A 165 6.27 -6.64 14.56
N HIS A 166 5.46 -5.66 14.95
CA HIS A 166 5.13 -5.37 16.35
C HIS A 166 3.83 -6.05 16.82
N ARG A 167 3.21 -6.85 15.95
CA ARG A 167 1.99 -7.60 16.25
C ARG A 167 2.22 -8.81 17.14
N TRP A 168 3.48 -9.17 17.35
CA TRP A 168 3.87 -10.28 18.20
C TRP A 168 4.97 -9.82 19.16
N VAL A 169 4.80 -10.14 20.44
CA VAL A 169 5.80 -9.88 21.47
C VAL A 169 6.23 -11.21 22.08
N SER A 170 7.54 -11.41 22.17
CA SER A 170 8.10 -12.57 22.86
C SER A 170 7.97 -12.37 24.37
N THR A 171 7.39 -13.37 25.05
CA THR A 171 7.26 -13.39 26.51
C THR A 171 7.78 -14.70 27.07
N SER A 172 7.83 -14.84 28.39
CA SER A 172 8.17 -16.10 29.07
C SER A 172 7.20 -17.25 28.75
N LEU A 173 5.98 -16.93 28.29
CA LEU A 173 4.96 -17.89 27.86
C LEU A 173 5.07 -18.21 26.36
N GLY A 174 5.97 -17.55 25.61
CA GLY A 174 6.08 -17.63 24.16
C GLY A 174 5.58 -16.36 23.46
N ALA A 175 5.37 -16.44 22.14
CA ALA A 175 4.90 -15.30 21.34
C ALA A 175 3.41 -15.00 21.57
N VAL A 176 3.10 -13.77 21.97
CA VAL A 176 1.73 -13.27 22.25
C VAL A 176 1.34 -12.26 21.18
N PRO A 177 0.09 -12.29 20.65
CA PRO A 177 -0.38 -11.23 19.79
C PRO A 177 -0.61 -9.93 20.61
N THR A 178 -0.18 -8.81 20.05
CA THR A 178 -0.39 -7.46 20.59
C THR A 178 -1.68 -6.87 20.02
N TYR A 179 -2.40 -5.98 20.71
CA TYR A 179 -3.45 -5.16 20.06
C TYR A 179 -2.88 -4.37 18.87
N VAL A 180 -3.70 -4.17 17.82
CA VAL A 180 -3.23 -3.48 16.60
C VAL A 180 -2.78 -2.07 16.90
N ASP A 181 -3.54 -1.34 17.70
CA ASP A 181 -3.19 0.03 18.07
C ASP A 181 -1.88 0.09 18.84
N GLU A 182 -1.58 -0.94 19.64
CA GLU A 182 -0.31 -1.00 20.35
C GLU A 182 0.83 -1.35 19.38
N ALA A 183 0.60 -2.24 18.43
CA ALA A 183 1.55 -2.49 17.34
C ALA A 183 1.82 -1.23 16.49
N ARG A 184 0.78 -0.43 16.20
CA ARG A 184 0.90 0.88 15.53
C ARG A 184 1.73 1.84 16.38
N ARG A 185 1.44 1.93 17.68
CA ARG A 185 2.17 2.79 18.62
C ARG A 185 3.65 2.42 18.64
N LEU A 186 3.96 1.14 18.83
CA LEU A 186 5.32 0.61 18.85
C LEU A 186 6.05 0.90 17.52
N ALA A 187 5.40 0.65 16.38
CA ALA A 187 5.96 0.92 15.06
C ALA A 187 6.29 2.40 14.84
N LEU A 188 5.44 3.30 15.33
CA LEU A 188 5.63 4.75 15.24
C LEU A 188 6.76 5.28 16.15
N THR A 189 7.02 4.60 17.26
CA THR A 189 8.07 4.98 18.22
C THR A 189 9.40 4.26 18.02
N ASP A 190 9.43 3.20 17.20
CA ASP A 190 10.64 2.44 16.90
C ASP A 190 11.62 3.29 16.07
N PRO A 191 12.83 3.57 16.57
CA PRO A 191 13.85 4.31 15.83
C PRO A 191 14.19 3.71 14.47
N ALA A 192 14.06 2.39 14.30
CA ALA A 192 14.30 1.72 13.01
C ALA A 192 13.30 2.13 11.91
N ASN A 193 12.17 2.73 12.28
CA ASN A 193 11.14 3.19 11.35
C ASN A 193 11.13 4.70 11.17
N ALA A 194 12.08 5.45 11.74
CA ALA A 194 12.05 6.92 11.79
C ALA A 194 11.82 7.58 10.41
N GLU A 195 12.51 7.11 9.36
CA GLU A 195 12.34 7.65 8.00
C GLU A 195 10.93 7.38 7.44
N LYS A 196 10.41 6.17 7.63
CA LYS A 196 9.06 5.79 7.20
C LYS A 196 8.00 6.60 7.96
N VAL A 197 8.20 6.80 9.27
CA VAL A 197 7.31 7.59 10.13
C VAL A 197 7.29 9.05 9.69
N ALA A 198 8.45 9.62 9.38
CA ALA A 198 8.57 11.00 8.89
C ALA A 198 7.86 11.20 7.55
N ALA A 199 8.06 10.28 6.59
CA ALA A 199 7.38 10.31 5.29
C ALA A 199 5.84 10.23 5.45
N SER A 200 5.38 9.46 6.44
CA SER A 200 3.96 9.15 6.65
C SER A 200 3.23 10.15 7.56
N ALA A 201 3.96 11.02 8.25
CA ALA A 201 3.39 12.07 9.11
C ALA A 201 2.48 13.05 8.33
N ALA A 202 2.74 13.23 7.03
CA ALA A 202 1.89 14.03 6.14
C ALA A 202 0.47 13.45 6.02
N ILE A 203 0.34 12.12 6.03
CA ILE A 203 -0.90 11.39 5.79
C ILE A 203 -1.74 11.27 7.06
N ARG A 204 -1.15 11.08 8.24
CA ARG A 204 -1.92 10.93 9.49
C ARG A 204 -2.70 12.19 9.90
N GLY A 205 -2.26 13.37 9.47
CA GLY A 205 -2.84 14.66 9.89
C GLY A 205 -2.30 15.09 11.25
N HIS A 206 -1.65 16.27 11.29
CA HIS A 206 -0.89 16.84 12.42
C HIS A 206 0.17 15.93 13.07
N ASP A 207 1.18 16.57 13.67
CA ASP A 207 2.36 15.90 14.22
C ASP A 207 2.00 15.24 15.56
N GLY A 208 1.43 14.04 15.51
CA GLY A 208 1.03 13.30 16.70
C GLY A 208 0.64 11.86 16.43
N VAL A 209 0.80 11.02 17.46
CA VAL A 209 0.15 9.70 17.52
C VAL A 209 -1.31 9.94 17.89
N ALA A 210 -2.26 9.35 17.14
CA ALA A 210 -3.68 9.53 17.42
C ALA A 210 -4.00 9.12 18.89
N PRO A 211 -4.89 9.83 19.61
CA PRO A 211 -5.18 9.54 21.02
C PRO A 211 -5.57 8.09 21.27
N GLU A 212 -6.28 7.46 20.34
CA GLU A 212 -6.66 6.05 20.40
C GLU A 212 -5.43 5.15 20.43
N ILE A 213 -4.45 5.43 19.57
CA ILE A 213 -3.16 4.72 19.50
C ILE A 213 -2.31 5.02 20.74
N ALA A 214 -2.34 6.25 21.25
CA ALA A 214 -1.64 6.63 22.47
C ALA A 214 -2.19 5.88 23.69
N ALA A 215 -3.50 5.66 23.76
CA ALA A 215 -4.15 4.88 24.82
C ALA A 215 -3.99 3.35 24.66
N ALA A 216 -3.25 2.88 23.65
CA ALA A 216 -3.12 1.46 23.36
C ALA A 216 -2.35 0.67 24.42
N GLU A 217 -1.40 1.31 25.13
CA GLU A 217 -0.66 0.69 26.22
C GLU A 217 -1.61 0.17 27.32
N ILE A 218 -2.64 0.97 27.65
CA ILE A 218 -3.65 0.58 28.63
C ILE A 218 -4.42 -0.65 28.14
N ARG A 219 -4.82 -0.69 26.86
CA ARG A 219 -5.49 -1.86 26.29
C ARG A 219 -4.57 -3.08 26.27
N GLN A 220 -3.28 -2.90 25.99
CA GLN A 220 -2.31 -3.99 26.04
C GLN A 220 -2.12 -4.54 27.46
N VAL A 221 -2.02 -3.67 28.46
CA VAL A 221 -2.01 -4.06 29.87
C VAL A 221 -3.29 -4.82 30.23
N MET A 222 -4.44 -4.35 29.73
CA MET A 222 -5.70 -5.07 29.87
C MET A 222 -5.68 -6.43 29.15
N LEU A 223 -5.00 -6.62 28.02
CA LEU A 223 -4.86 -7.94 27.39
C LEU A 223 -4.15 -8.92 28.33
N TYR A 224 -3.04 -8.48 28.90
CA TYR A 224 -2.25 -9.30 29.80
C TYR A 224 -2.99 -9.59 31.12
N SER A 225 -3.84 -8.67 31.58
CA SER A 225 -4.68 -8.92 32.75
C SER A 225 -5.98 -9.68 32.44
N SER A 226 -6.58 -9.51 31.26
CA SER A 226 -7.73 -10.31 30.79
C SER A 226 -7.32 -11.70 30.33
N PHE A 227 -6.06 -11.92 29.98
CA PHE A 227 -5.48 -13.25 29.95
C PHE A 227 -5.58 -13.94 31.31
N ALA A 228 -5.44 -13.22 32.43
CA ALA A 228 -5.73 -13.78 33.75
C ALA A 228 -7.20 -14.19 33.91
N VAL A 229 -8.15 -13.46 33.30
CA VAL A 229 -9.59 -13.81 33.25
C VAL A 229 -9.85 -15.02 32.35
N LEU A 230 -9.17 -15.14 31.21
CA LEU A 230 -9.22 -16.33 30.35
C LEU A 230 -8.60 -17.55 31.03
N LEU A 231 -7.51 -17.35 31.76
CA LEU A 231 -6.94 -18.34 32.68
C LEU A 231 -7.97 -18.75 33.74
N GLU A 232 -8.69 -17.80 34.35
CA GLU A 232 -9.70 -18.06 35.39
C GLU A 232 -10.92 -18.84 34.86
N GLU A 233 -11.39 -18.55 33.65
CA GLU A 233 -12.47 -19.31 33.00
C GLU A 233 -12.01 -20.73 32.60
N THR A 234 -10.74 -20.91 32.25
CA THR A 234 -10.18 -22.23 31.93
C THR A 234 -9.87 -23.03 33.20
N TRP A 235 -9.36 -22.36 34.22
CA TRP A 235 -9.15 -22.83 35.59
C TRP A 235 -10.43 -23.36 36.22
N ARG A 236 -11.56 -22.66 36.02
CA ARG A 236 -12.89 -23.13 36.44
C ARG A 236 -13.29 -24.48 35.85
N ARG A 237 -12.71 -24.87 34.71
CA ARG A 237 -13.02 -26.12 34.02
C ARG A 237 -12.08 -27.26 34.36
N GLU A 238 -10.81 -26.98 34.73
CA GLU A 238 -9.75 -28.01 34.75
C GLU A 238 -9.06 -28.23 36.11
N GLY A 239 -9.17 -27.33 37.10
CA GLY A 239 -8.65 -27.58 38.47
C GLY A 239 -7.14 -27.31 38.69
N TYR A 240 -6.71 -27.25 39.96
CA TYR A 240 -5.55 -26.48 40.47
C TYR A 240 -4.17 -27.17 40.37
N GLU A 241 -4.06 -28.50 40.26
CA GLU A 241 -2.75 -29.16 40.53
C GLU A 241 -1.75 -29.14 39.35
N ASP A 242 -2.20 -28.87 38.12
CA ASP A 242 -1.36 -28.93 36.91
C ASP A 242 -0.77 -27.57 36.47
N LEU A 243 -0.90 -26.52 37.27
CA LEU A 243 -0.77 -25.12 36.83
C LEU A 243 0.61 -24.64 36.36
N GLY A 244 1.70 -25.36 36.60
CA GLY A 244 3.02 -24.99 36.06
C GLY A 244 3.14 -25.32 34.57
N ASP A 245 3.03 -26.61 34.26
CA ASP A 245 3.09 -27.13 32.88
C ASP A 245 1.77 -26.88 32.13
N GLY A 246 0.65 -26.93 32.84
CA GLY A 246 -0.69 -26.68 32.30
C GLY A 246 -0.90 -25.24 31.81
N LEU A 247 -0.18 -24.24 32.36
CA LEU A 247 -0.24 -22.87 31.84
C LEU A 247 0.41 -22.76 30.46
N ALA A 248 1.58 -23.38 30.29
CA ALA A 248 2.27 -23.45 29.01
C ALA A 248 1.52 -24.33 28.01
N GLU A 249 0.87 -25.40 28.46
CA GLU A 249 0.03 -26.24 27.60
C GLU A 249 -1.24 -25.50 27.14
N LEU A 250 -1.96 -24.86 28.07
CA LEU A 250 -3.13 -24.04 27.78
C LEU A 250 -2.82 -22.91 26.80
N TRP A 251 -1.65 -22.28 26.97
CA TRP A 251 -1.10 -21.26 26.07
C TRP A 251 -0.96 -21.76 24.63
N ASN A 252 -0.50 -23.00 24.50
CA ASN A 252 -0.25 -23.62 23.20
C ASN A 252 -1.51 -24.24 22.58
N ARG A 253 -2.66 -24.25 23.27
CA ARG A 253 -3.91 -24.77 22.70
C ARG A 253 -4.38 -23.95 21.50
N PRO A 254 -4.74 -24.58 20.36
CA PRO A 254 -5.23 -23.88 19.17
C PRO A 254 -6.48 -23.01 19.38
N ALA A 255 -7.33 -23.34 20.36
CA ALA A 255 -8.51 -22.55 20.70
C ALA A 255 -8.14 -21.22 21.37
N THR A 256 -7.23 -21.24 22.35
CA THR A 256 -6.70 -20.06 23.03
C THR A 256 -6.03 -19.11 22.03
N ARG A 257 -5.18 -19.64 21.15
CA ARG A 257 -4.51 -18.84 20.11
C ARG A 257 -5.51 -18.19 19.15
N ARG A 258 -6.54 -18.91 18.70
CA ARG A 258 -7.60 -18.34 17.84
C ARG A 258 -8.40 -17.24 18.53
N LEU A 259 -8.71 -17.42 19.80
CA LEU A 259 -9.43 -16.42 20.59
C LEU A 259 -8.59 -15.14 20.75
N LEU A 260 -7.33 -15.27 21.17
CA LEU A 260 -6.42 -14.12 21.30
C LEU A 260 -6.22 -13.38 19.98
N MET A 261 -6.10 -14.11 18.88
CA MET A 261 -6.03 -13.53 17.54
C MET A 261 -7.30 -12.77 17.18
N THR A 262 -8.48 -13.29 17.53
CA THR A 262 -9.78 -12.64 17.29
C THR A 262 -9.94 -11.37 18.13
N VAL A 263 -9.57 -11.42 19.40
CA VAL A 263 -9.67 -10.29 20.34
C VAL A 263 -8.71 -9.16 19.95
N THR A 264 -7.56 -9.50 19.36
CA THR A 264 -6.58 -8.53 18.89
C THR A 264 -6.69 -8.23 17.39
N ALA A 265 -7.75 -8.67 16.70
CA ALA A 265 -7.81 -8.82 15.24
C ALA A 265 -7.94 -7.52 14.42
N ASP A 266 -8.20 -6.37 15.03
CA ASP A 266 -8.76 -5.17 14.35
C ASP A 266 -7.80 -4.42 13.39
N GLY A 267 -7.07 -5.14 12.56
CA GLY A 267 -6.02 -4.61 11.70
C GLY A 267 -4.93 -5.62 11.39
N TRP A 268 -5.28 -6.53 10.50
CA TRP A 268 -4.51 -6.89 9.30
C TRP A 268 -5.55 -6.93 8.17
N PRO A 269 -5.20 -6.60 6.92
CA PRO A 269 -6.10 -6.88 5.81
C PRO A 269 -6.40 -8.39 5.80
N ARG A 270 -7.69 -8.75 5.70
CA ARG A 270 -8.18 -10.13 5.88
C ARG A 270 -7.48 -11.15 4.96
N GLY A 271 -6.91 -10.71 3.83
CA GLY A 271 -6.13 -11.54 2.92
C GLY A 271 -4.70 -11.88 3.38
N LEU A 272 -4.13 -11.13 4.32
CA LEU A 272 -2.80 -11.36 4.90
C LEU A 272 -2.86 -11.96 6.32
N ALA A 273 -4.07 -12.21 6.84
CA ALA A 273 -4.31 -12.78 8.16
C ALA A 273 -3.93 -14.27 8.28
N THR A 274 -3.30 -14.87 7.26
CA THR A 274 -2.62 -16.17 7.39
C THR A 274 -1.31 -15.95 8.13
N TYR A 275 -1.38 -15.98 9.47
CA TYR A 275 -0.20 -16.16 10.30
C TYR A 275 0.34 -17.58 10.10
N ASP A 276 1.54 -17.70 9.52
CA ASP A 276 2.37 -18.92 9.60
C ASP A 276 3.41 -18.75 10.73
N PRO A 277 3.31 -19.48 11.86
CA PRO A 277 4.18 -19.34 13.03
C PRO A 277 5.58 -19.98 12.89
N GLY A 278 6.20 -19.92 11.71
CA GLY A 278 7.67 -20.03 11.59
C GLY A 278 8.20 -20.82 10.40
N LEU A 279 9.53 -20.81 10.26
CA LEU A 279 10.25 -22.08 10.15
C LEU A 279 9.52 -23.17 10.97
N PRO A 280 9.18 -24.35 10.43
CA PRO A 280 8.91 -24.71 9.06
C PRO A 280 7.41 -24.84 8.75
N SER A 281 7.07 -24.35 7.55
CA SER A 281 5.89 -24.59 6.72
C SER A 281 4.84 -25.58 7.23
N ILE A 282 3.59 -25.10 7.34
CA ILE A 282 2.44 -25.91 6.92
C ILE A 282 1.82 -25.23 5.70
N ALA A 283 2.27 -25.66 4.52
CA ALA A 283 1.63 -25.33 3.26
C ALA A 283 0.18 -25.84 3.26
N THR A 284 -0.74 -24.86 3.20
CA THR A 284 -2.06 -24.79 2.58
C THR A 284 -2.69 -26.04 1.90
N SER A 285 -3.99 -26.26 2.18
CA SER A 285 -5.12 -26.07 1.24
C SER A 285 -6.30 -27.06 1.50
N PRO A 286 -7.57 -26.68 1.24
CA PRO A 286 -8.73 -27.52 1.48
C PRO A 286 -8.98 -28.40 0.25
N THR A 287 -8.48 -29.63 0.23
CA THR A 287 -9.06 -30.78 -0.51
C THR A 287 -8.16 -31.99 -0.31
N GLY A 288 -8.72 -33.08 0.18
CA GLY A 288 -7.99 -34.33 0.37
C GLY A 288 -7.62 -34.99 -0.95
N ARG A 289 -6.32 -35.19 -1.20
CA ARG A 289 -5.79 -36.35 -1.93
C ARG A 289 -4.28 -36.48 -1.76
N THR A 290 -3.85 -37.68 -1.38
CA THR A 290 -2.46 -38.12 -1.19
C THR A 290 -1.71 -38.26 -2.53
N VAL A 291 -0.54 -37.64 -2.66
CA VAL A 291 0.46 -37.99 -3.69
C VAL A 291 1.87 -37.93 -3.09
N ARG A 292 2.63 -39.02 -3.26
CA ARG A 292 4.03 -39.21 -2.86
C ARG A 292 4.97 -38.24 -3.57
N ALA A 293 5.99 -37.75 -2.85
CA ALA A 293 7.14 -37.03 -3.39
C ALA A 293 8.05 -37.94 -4.26
N PRO A 294 8.86 -37.34 -5.14
CA PRO A 294 10.30 -37.54 -5.00
C PRO A 294 11.13 -36.24 -5.06
N SER A 295 12.31 -36.36 -4.45
CA SER A 295 13.40 -35.41 -4.23
C SER A 295 13.82 -34.50 -5.39
N ALA A 296 14.15 -33.24 -5.08
CA ALA A 296 15.24 -32.50 -5.70
C ALA A 296 15.74 -31.36 -4.76
N THR A 297 17.05 -31.19 -4.76
CA THR A 297 17.96 -30.40 -3.91
C THR A 297 17.72 -28.88 -3.93
N PRO A 298 18.01 -28.11 -2.84
CA PRO A 298 18.07 -26.65 -2.89
C PRO A 298 19.47 -26.16 -3.33
N ILE A 299 19.46 -25.09 -4.12
CA ILE A 299 20.58 -24.28 -4.63
C ILE A 299 20.06 -22.83 -4.40
N PHE A 300 20.64 -21.88 -3.65
CA PHE A 300 22.01 -21.47 -3.34
C PHE A 300 22.12 -20.75 -1.97
N HIS A 301 23.37 -20.68 -1.48
CA HIS A 301 23.91 -20.02 -0.28
C HIS A 301 23.90 -18.48 -0.29
N ALA A 302 23.84 -17.89 0.91
CA ALA A 302 24.54 -16.64 1.25
C ALA A 302 25.43 -16.92 2.48
N THR A 303 26.74 -16.74 2.32
CA THR A 303 27.77 -16.99 3.34
C THR A 303 27.97 -15.76 4.22
N GLU A 304 27.87 -15.93 5.53
CA GLU A 304 28.42 -15.02 6.55
C GLU A 304 29.93 -15.26 6.66
N SER A 305 30.75 -14.30 6.22
CA SER A 305 32.15 -14.20 6.62
C SER A 305 32.63 -12.78 6.35
N ASP A 306 32.63 -11.94 7.39
CA ASP A 306 33.67 -10.93 7.68
C ASP A 306 33.25 -10.04 8.86
N PHE A 307 33.32 -10.58 10.08
CA PHE A 307 33.50 -9.81 11.30
C PHE A 307 34.39 -10.59 12.26
N SER A 308 35.71 -10.52 12.03
CA SER A 308 36.72 -10.82 13.04
C SER A 308 38.04 -10.18 12.66
N ALA A 309 38.31 -9.01 13.23
CA ALA A 309 39.66 -8.52 13.44
C ALA A 309 39.64 -7.48 14.57
N SER A 310 39.78 -7.96 15.81
CA SER A 310 40.38 -7.17 16.89
C SER A 310 41.88 -7.48 16.91
N PRO A 311 42.79 -6.50 16.89
CA PRO A 311 44.17 -6.71 17.30
C PRO A 311 44.31 -6.39 18.79
N GLY A 312 44.70 -7.42 19.55
CA GLY A 312 45.17 -7.28 20.92
C GLY A 312 46.58 -6.68 20.96
N THR A 313 46.81 -5.99 22.07
CA THR A 313 48.06 -5.41 22.57
C THR A 313 49.27 -6.33 22.51
N SER A 314 50.38 -5.83 21.97
CA SER A 314 51.73 -5.83 22.58
C SER A 314 52.56 -4.75 21.89
#